data_AF-A0AAQ3Q4K7-F1
#
_entry.id   AF-A0AAQ3Q4K7-F1
#
_cell.length_a   1.000
_cell.length_b   1.000
_cell.length_c   1.000
_cell.angle_alpha   90.00
_cell.angle_beta   90.00
_cell.angle_gamma   90.00
#
_symmetry.space_group_name_H-M   'P 1'
#
loop_
_entity.id
_entity.type
_entity.pdbx_description
1 polymer ?
#
loop_
_entity_poly.entity_id
_entity_poly.type
_entity_poly.pdbx_seq_one_letter_code
_entity_poly.pdbx_strand_id
1 'polypeptide(L)'
;MADQCGPSLKQSLLADDFYSTAEVRAWKPLRRTLRDWDHLKRKSWKHRRSLLEDKILELSSIIDSGSGSSAEIDILKSTKVNLDKLYNDDDIYWRQQAKKRWIKDGDSNTRYFQQYASMRRKFN
;
A
#
# COMPACT_ATOMS: atom_id res chain seq x y z
N MET A 1 -62.02 -0.85 8.82
CA MET A 1 -61.21 -0.01 7.92
C MET A 1 -59.89 0.21 8.65
N ALA A 2 -59.00 -0.78 8.61
CA ALA A 2 -57.93 -0.95 7.62
C ALA A 2 -56.87 0.16 7.76
N ASP A 3 -55.85 -0.11 8.56
CA ASP A 3 -54.48 0.41 8.36
C ASP A 3 -53.51 -0.60 9.01
N GLN A 4 -53.26 -1.68 8.27
CA GLN A 4 -52.16 -2.58 8.56
C GLN A 4 -50.87 -1.90 8.10
N CYS A 5 -50.00 -1.59 9.06
CA CYS A 5 -48.60 -1.28 8.84
C CYS A 5 -48.00 -2.28 7.83
N GLY A 6 -47.62 -1.79 6.65
CA GLY A 6 -46.97 -2.60 5.63
C GLY A 6 -45.69 -3.24 6.17
N PRO A 7 -45.34 -4.47 5.72
CA PRO A 7 -44.15 -5.16 6.20
C PRO A 7 -42.90 -4.35 5.88
N SER A 8 -42.16 -4.02 6.93
CA SER A 8 -40.82 -3.46 6.94
C SER A 8 -39.94 -4.08 5.85
N LEU A 9 -39.39 -3.25 4.96
CA LEU A 9 -38.30 -3.54 4.01
C LEU A 9 -37.00 -3.97 4.73
N LYS A 10 -37.04 -5.04 5.51
CA LYS A 10 -35.89 -5.66 6.18
C LYS A 10 -35.77 -7.16 5.86
N GLN A 11 -36.31 -7.59 4.72
CA GLN A 11 -36.13 -8.94 4.21
C GLN A 11 -35.97 -8.92 2.70
N SER A 12 -34.76 -8.59 2.23
CA SER A 12 -34.20 -9.07 0.95
C SER A 12 -32.90 -8.34 0.71
N LEU A 13 -31.82 -8.94 1.19
CA LEU A 13 -30.49 -8.97 0.59
C LEU A 13 -29.65 -9.76 1.59
N LEU A 14 -29.81 -11.08 1.50
CA LEU A 14 -28.76 -12.02 1.87
C LEU A 14 -27.53 -11.63 1.05
N ALA A 15 -26.74 -10.69 1.57
CA ALA A 15 -25.48 -10.25 0.98
C ALA A 15 -24.32 -11.17 1.39
N ASP A 16 -24.61 -12.39 1.82
CA ASP A 16 -23.62 -13.36 2.26
C ASP A 16 -23.22 -14.40 1.19
N ASP A 17 -23.80 -14.34 -0.02
CA ASP A 17 -23.47 -15.32 -1.08
C ASP A 17 -22.58 -14.78 -2.21
N PHE A 18 -22.19 -13.50 -2.19
CA PHE A 18 -21.35 -12.93 -3.27
C PHE A 18 -19.89 -13.46 -3.27
N TYR A 19 -19.44 -14.14 -2.22
CA TYR A 19 -18.04 -14.60 -2.07
C TYR A 19 -17.83 -16.12 -1.98
N SER A 20 -18.82 -16.93 -2.37
CA SER A 20 -18.70 -18.41 -2.36
C SER A 20 -18.88 -19.03 -3.76
N THR A 21 -18.20 -18.49 -4.77
CA THR A 21 -18.15 -19.10 -6.10
C THR A 21 -16.84 -19.87 -6.30
N ALA A 22 -16.88 -20.98 -7.03
CA ALA A 22 -15.70 -21.78 -7.40
C ALA A 22 -14.60 -20.92 -8.03
N GLU A 23 -15.00 -19.85 -8.71
CA GLU A 23 -14.13 -18.82 -9.28
C GLU A 23 -13.24 -18.17 -8.21
N VAL A 24 -13.78 -17.70 -7.08
CA VAL A 24 -12.98 -17.09 -6.00
C VAL A 24 -11.94 -18.07 -5.47
N ARG A 25 -12.25 -19.37 -5.43
CA ARG A 25 -11.35 -20.44 -5.00
C ARG A 25 -10.22 -20.65 -6.02
N ALA A 26 -10.52 -20.59 -7.32
CA ALA A 26 -9.55 -20.70 -8.41
C ALA A 26 -8.48 -19.59 -8.40
N TRP A 27 -8.83 -18.37 -7.96
CA TRP A 27 -7.88 -17.24 -7.88
C TRP A 27 -6.99 -17.24 -6.62
N LYS A 28 -7.24 -18.13 -5.63
CA LYS A 28 -6.46 -18.14 -4.37
C LYS A 28 -4.96 -18.45 -4.60
N PRO A 29 -4.56 -19.44 -5.41
CA PRO A 29 -3.16 -19.70 -5.71
C PRO A 29 -2.49 -18.51 -6.39
N LEU A 30 -3.14 -17.89 -7.39
CA LEU A 30 -2.59 -16.72 -8.07
C LEU A 30 -2.36 -15.53 -7.12
N ARG A 31 -3.28 -15.28 -6.19
CA ARG A 31 -3.10 -14.23 -5.18
C ARG A 31 -1.95 -14.52 -4.22
N ARG A 32 -1.60 -15.79 -3.98
CA ARG A 32 -0.44 -16.17 -3.17
C ARG A 32 0.84 -15.94 -3.96
N THR A 33 0.93 -16.47 -5.18
CA THR A 33 2.13 -16.31 -6.02
C THR A 33 2.45 -14.84 -6.30
N LEU A 34 1.45 -14.00 -6.58
CA LEU A 34 1.64 -12.55 -6.75
C LEU A 34 2.13 -11.87 -5.47
N ARG A 35 1.66 -12.32 -4.30
CA ARG A 35 2.12 -11.80 -3.02
C ARG A 35 3.56 -12.21 -2.74
N ASP A 36 3.90 -13.46 -3.01
CA ASP A 36 5.27 -13.96 -2.85
C ASP A 36 6.23 -13.24 -3.80
N TRP A 37 5.82 -13.01 -5.05
CA TRP A 37 6.57 -12.19 -6.00
C TRP A 37 6.78 -10.76 -5.48
N ASP A 38 5.76 -10.11 -4.91
CA ASP A 38 5.92 -8.79 -4.27
C ASP A 38 6.92 -8.83 -3.11
N HIS A 39 6.83 -9.85 -2.24
CA HIS A 39 7.77 -10.02 -1.14
C HIS A 39 9.21 -10.21 -1.62
N LEU A 40 9.43 -11.03 -2.65
CA LEU A 40 10.74 -11.28 -3.23
C LEU A 40 11.30 -10.01 -3.89
N LYS A 41 10.47 -9.30 -4.66
CA LYS A 41 10.84 -8.03 -5.29
C LYS A 41 11.28 -7.00 -4.25
N ARG A 42 10.54 -6.84 -3.16
CA ARG A 42 10.91 -5.91 -2.07
C ARG A 42 12.16 -6.33 -1.32
N LYS A 43 12.38 -7.63 -1.10
CA LYS A 43 13.65 -8.11 -0.54
C LYS A 43 14.82 -7.76 -1.45
N SER A 44 14.67 -7.97 -2.76
CA SER A 44 15.67 -7.59 -3.76
C SER A 44 15.93 -6.07 -3.77
N TRP A 45 14.90 -5.24 -3.68
CA TRP A 45 15.04 -3.78 -3.59
C TRP A 45 15.80 -3.33 -2.34
N LYS A 46 15.49 -3.91 -1.18
CA LYS A 46 16.22 -3.64 0.07
C LYS A 46 17.69 -4.03 -0.05
N HIS A 47 17.98 -5.19 -0.62
CA HIS A 47 19.35 -5.63 -0.83
C HIS A 47 20.08 -4.71 -1.81
N ARG A 48 19.46 -4.36 -2.94
CA ARG A 48 20.03 -3.44 -3.93
C ARG A 48 20.28 -2.05 -3.35
N ARG A 49 19.38 -1.56 -2.50
CA ARG A 49 19.56 -0.30 -1.78
C ARG A 49 20.81 -0.34 -0.90
N SER A 50 20.94 -1.37 -0.06
CA SER A 50 22.13 -1.57 0.78
C SER A 50 23.40 -1.56 -0.06
N LEU A 51 23.44 -2.31 -1.16
CA LEU A 51 24.61 -2.34 -2.05
C LEU A 51 24.96 -0.98 -2.64
N LEU A 52 23.96 -0.15 -2.98
CA LEU A 52 24.20 1.19 -3.50
C LEU A 52 24.66 2.15 -2.39
N GLU A 53 24.12 2.02 -1.18
CA GLU A 53 24.56 2.80 -0.01
C GLU A 53 26.00 2.47 0.34
N ASP A 54 26.34 1.19 0.42
CA ASP A 54 27.71 0.72 0.68
C ASP A 54 28.68 1.22 -0.40
N LYS A 55 28.28 1.15 -1.67
CA LYS A 55 29.08 1.68 -2.79
C LYS A 55 29.27 3.19 -2.74
N ILE A 56 28.25 3.94 -2.32
CA ILE A 56 28.36 5.40 -2.13
C ILE A 56 29.35 5.71 -1.01
N LEU A 57 29.31 4.95 0.09
CA LEU A 57 30.23 5.12 1.22
C LEU A 57 31.67 4.84 0.80
N GLU A 58 31.92 3.72 0.10
CA GLU A 58 33.24 3.37 -0.43
C GLU A 58 33.81 4.46 -1.34
N LEU A 59 33.04 4.87 -2.36
CA LEU A 59 33.48 5.89 -3.32
C LEU A 59 33.69 7.25 -2.66
N SER A 60 32.84 7.63 -1.70
CA SER A 60 33.01 8.90 -0.99
C SER A 60 34.28 8.88 -0.13
N SER A 61 34.59 7.75 0.52
CA SER A 61 35.85 7.62 1.28
C SER A 61 37.09 7.74 0.39
N ILE A 62 37.07 7.17 -0.81
CA ILE A 62 38.19 7.29 -1.77
C ILE A 62 38.36 8.74 -2.21
N ILE A 63 37.27 9.42 -2.55
CA ILE A 63 37.28 10.82 -2.98
C ILE A 63 37.77 11.75 -1.86
N ASP A 64 37.27 11.56 -0.63
CA ASP A 64 37.62 12.39 0.53
C ASP A 64 39.10 12.23 0.92
N SER A 65 39.68 11.05 0.67
CA SER A 65 41.13 10.82 0.85
C SER A 65 42.01 11.49 -0.20
N GLY A 66 41.43 12.19 -1.18
CA GLY A 66 42.14 12.88 -2.26
C GLY A 66 42.62 11.96 -3.39
N SER A 67 42.25 10.67 -3.34
CA SER A 67 42.62 9.67 -4.36
C SER A 67 41.55 9.49 -5.45
N GLY A 68 40.49 10.29 -5.44
CA GLY A 68 39.35 10.16 -6.34
C GLY A 68 39.67 10.55 -7.79
N SER A 69 39.52 9.60 -8.72
CA SER A 69 39.55 9.86 -10.17
C SER A 69 38.26 10.54 -10.66
N SER A 70 38.35 11.29 -11.76
CA SER A 70 37.16 11.85 -12.43
C SER A 70 36.12 10.77 -12.77
N ALA A 71 36.56 9.56 -13.13
CA ALA A 71 35.68 8.44 -13.40
C ALA A 71 34.91 7.98 -12.14
N GLU A 72 35.57 7.96 -10.99
CA GLU A 72 34.96 7.56 -9.71
C GLU A 72 33.92 8.58 -9.24
N ILE A 73 34.18 9.86 -9.48
CA ILE A 73 33.23 10.95 -9.22
C ILE A 73 31.96 10.77 -10.07
N ASP A 74 32.09 10.40 -11.33
CA ASP A 74 30.94 10.17 -12.21
C ASP A 74 30.18 8.89 -11.83
N ILE A 75 30.89 7.83 -11.42
CA ILE A 75 30.27 6.62 -10.87
C ILE A 75 29.51 6.96 -9.58
N LEU A 76 30.07 7.79 -8.69
CA LEU A 76 29.39 8.21 -7.46
C LEU A 76 28.09 8.95 -7.78
N LYS A 77 28.13 9.92 -8.70
CA LYS A 77 26.93 10.66 -9.14
C LYS A 77 25.86 9.73 -9.69
N SER A 78 26.23 8.84 -10.61
CA SER A 78 25.29 7.88 -11.19
C SER A 78 24.71 6.90 -10.15
N THR A 79 25.52 6.49 -9.18
CA THR A 79 25.12 5.60 -8.08
C THR A 79 24.10 6.29 -7.17
N LYS A 80 24.33 7.58 -6.82
CA LYS A 80 23.38 8.41 -6.08
C LYS A 80 22.04 8.55 -6.82
N VAL A 81 22.07 8.86 -8.11
CA VAL A 81 20.85 8.95 -8.93
C VAL A 81 20.08 7.62 -8.95
N ASN A 82 20.77 6.48 -9.01
CA ASN A 82 20.12 5.18 -8.96
C ASN A 82 19.51 4.88 -7.60
N LEU A 83 20.14 5.30 -6.51
CA LEU A 83 19.60 5.18 -5.16
C LEU A 83 18.34 6.04 -5.00
N ASP A 84 18.35 7.28 -5.49
CA ASP A 84 17.19 8.18 -5.44
C ASP A 84 15.99 7.61 -6.22
N LYS A 85 16.23 6.99 -7.38
CA LYS A 85 15.18 6.30 -8.14
C LYS A 85 14.54 5.18 -7.32
N LEU A 86 15.34 4.35 -6.64
CA LEU A 86 14.79 3.30 -5.77
C LEU A 86 13.98 3.88 -4.62
N TYR A 87 14.43 4.97 -4.01
CA TYR A 87 13.68 5.65 -2.96
C TYR A 87 12.34 6.18 -3.45
N ASN A 88 12.30 6.76 -4.65
CA ASN A 88 11.06 7.21 -5.28
C ASN A 88 10.09 6.05 -5.58
N ASP A 89 10.60 4.92 -6.09
CA ASP A 89 9.79 3.73 -6.34
C ASP A 89 9.18 3.16 -5.03
N ASP A 90 9.97 3.15 -3.95
CA ASP A 90 9.49 2.76 -2.63
C ASP A 90 8.43 3.72 -2.08
N ASP A 91 8.61 5.03 -2.24
CA ASP A 91 7.62 6.02 -1.82
C ASP A 91 6.29 5.85 -2.57
N ILE A 92 6.33 5.69 -3.90
CA ILE A 92 5.15 5.40 -4.71
C ILE A 92 4.44 4.14 -4.20
N TYR A 93 5.20 3.08 -3.93
CA TYR A 93 4.66 1.85 -3.40
C TYR A 93 3.98 2.07 -2.04
N TRP A 94 4.62 2.77 -1.11
CA TRP A 94 4.05 3.01 0.22
C TRP A 94 2.80 3.88 0.17
N ARG A 95 2.75 4.88 -0.72
CA ARG A 95 1.53 5.65 -0.99
C ARG A 95 0.39 4.77 -1.49
N GLN A 96 0.66 3.84 -2.40
CA GLN A 96 -0.35 2.89 -2.88
C GLN A 96 -0.86 1.99 -1.75
N GLN A 97 0.03 1.46 -0.91
CA GLN A 97 -0.37 0.63 0.23
C GLN A 97 -1.16 1.41 1.27
N ALA A 98 -0.77 2.64 1.58
CA ALA A 98 -1.51 3.52 2.48
C ALA A 98 -2.92 3.79 1.96
N LYS A 99 -3.06 4.13 0.67
CA LYS A 99 -4.36 4.31 0.02
C LYS A 99 -5.22 3.04 0.07
N LYS A 100 -4.64 1.88 -0.20
CA LYS A 100 -5.35 0.60 -0.11
C LYS A 100 -5.84 0.31 1.31
N ARG A 101 -5.02 0.58 2.32
CA ARG A 101 -5.40 0.44 3.74
C ARG A 101 -6.54 1.40 4.08
N TRP A 102 -6.42 2.67 3.70
CA TRP A 102 -7.48 3.67 3.89
C TRP A 102 -8.82 3.26 3.27
N ILE A 103 -8.81 2.78 2.03
CA ILE A 103 -10.04 2.31 1.35
C ILE A 103 -10.64 1.09 2.07
N LYS A 104 -9.81 0.17 2.55
CA LYS A 104 -10.26 -1.04 3.23
C LYS A 104 -10.83 -0.75 4.61
N ASP A 105 -10.15 0.07 5.39
CA ASP A 105 -10.49 0.34 6.79
C ASP A 105 -11.55 1.45 6.90
N GLY A 106 -11.73 2.25 5.86
CA GLY A 106 -12.71 3.33 5.79
C GLY A 106 -12.34 4.52 6.68
N ASP A 107 -13.25 5.50 6.79
CA ASP A 107 -13.14 6.52 7.83
C ASP A 107 -13.60 5.90 9.17
N SER A 108 -12.65 5.62 10.06
CA SER A 108 -12.94 5.15 11.43
C SER A 108 -13.86 6.10 12.21
N ASN A 109 -14.00 7.35 11.76
CA ASN A 109 -14.86 8.38 12.36
C ASN A 109 -16.33 8.32 11.87
N THR A 110 -16.63 7.51 10.84
CA THR A 110 -18.00 7.44 10.28
C THR A 110 -19.02 7.02 11.33
N ARG A 111 -18.66 6.13 12.26
CA ARG A 111 -19.57 5.68 13.33
C ARG A 111 -19.92 6.81 14.31
N TYR A 112 -18.95 7.63 14.71
CA TYR A 112 -19.18 8.78 15.58
C TYR A 112 -20.08 9.80 14.89
N PHE A 113 -19.78 10.15 13.63
CA PHE A 113 -20.58 11.08 12.85
C PHE A 113 -21.99 10.56 12.57
N GLN A 114 -22.15 9.27 12.24
CA GLN A 114 -23.47 8.64 12.07
C GLN A 114 -24.29 8.66 13.37
N GLN A 115 -23.65 8.38 14.52
CA GLN A 115 -24.32 8.49 15.82
C GLN A 115 -24.73 9.92 16.13
N TYR A 116 -23.84 10.89 15.94
CA TYR A 116 -24.12 12.30 16.20
C TYR A 116 -25.22 12.86 15.28
N ALA A 117 -25.19 12.55 13.99
CA ALA A 117 -26.23 12.93 13.04
C ALA A 117 -27.59 12.28 13.37
N SER A 118 -27.57 11.00 13.79
CA SER A 118 -28.78 10.30 14.24
C SER A 118 -29.39 10.92 15.50
N MET A 119 -28.54 11.36 16.44
CA MET A 119 -29.01 12.07 17.65
C MET A 119 -29.64 13.41 17.31
N ARG A 120 -29.03 14.20 16.42
CA ARG A 120 -29.63 15.47 15.95
C ARG A 120 -30.96 15.26 15.22
N ARG A 121 -31.06 14.21 14.40
CA ARG A 121 -32.30 13.89 13.67
C ARG A 121 -33.45 13.47 14.59
N LYS A 122 -33.17 12.94 15.79
CA LYS A 122 -34.21 12.63 16.79
C LYS A 122 -34.70 13.85 17.55
N PHE A 123 -33.93 14.94 17.54
CA PHE A 123 -34.23 16.16 18.29
C PHE A 123 -35.01 17.20 17.46
N ASN A 124 -34.90 17.12 16.13
CA ASN A 124 -35.70 17.89 15.17
C ASN A 124 -36.98 17.13 14.81
#